data_AF-A0A1B4VA46-F1
#
_entry.id   AF-A0A1B4VA46-F1
#
_cell.length_a   1.000
_cell.length_b   1.000
_cell.length_c   1.000
_cell.angle_alpha   90.00
_cell.angle_beta   90.00
_cell.angle_gamma   90.00
#
_symmetry.space_group_name_H-M   'P 1'
#
loop_
_entity.id
_entity.type
_entity.pdbx_description
1 polymer ?
#
loop_
_entity_poly.entity_id
_entity_poly.type
_entity_poly.pdbx_seq_one_letter_code
_entity_poly.pdbx_strand_id
1 'polypeptide(L)'
;MMSGGNDKPDCEVGVDCDRGREMGCGTFCCRLLVRLDPDEQETVNPGRVAKGFVDKDPESGNCVHFDVQTSLCRVWTRRPRVCREYSCNGDYLLQVVLRHGFRSLATLLKIARDAYIPKETYAHVPHRGTPAAPEKGGSGSAAIELRG
;
A
#
# COMPACT_ATOMS: atom_id res chain seq x y z
N MET A 1 37.25 -14.74 -16.27
CA MET A 1 36.23 -13.91 -16.93
C MET A 1 34.95 -14.06 -16.14
N MET A 2 34.35 -12.94 -15.74
CA MET A 2 33.30 -12.84 -14.72
C MET A 2 31.92 -13.27 -15.24
N SER A 3 31.21 -13.97 -14.35
CA SER A 3 29.78 -14.02 -14.00
C SER A 3 28.67 -13.52 -14.95
N GLY A 4 27.53 -14.23 -14.91
CA GLY A 4 26.24 -13.66 -15.32
C GLY A 4 25.05 -14.64 -15.31
N GLY A 5 24.75 -15.25 -14.16
CA GLY A 5 23.48 -15.97 -13.95
C GLY A 5 22.32 -15.00 -13.82
N ASN A 6 21.20 -15.28 -14.51
CA ASN A 6 20.01 -14.43 -14.55
C ASN A 6 18.82 -15.24 -13.99
N ASP A 7 18.81 -15.43 -12.66
CA ASP A 7 17.67 -15.97 -11.93
C ASP A 7 16.58 -14.91 -11.83
N LYS A 8 15.61 -14.96 -12.76
CA LYS A 8 14.34 -14.25 -12.64
C LYS A 8 13.32 -15.26 -12.12
N PRO A 9 12.58 -14.99 -11.01
CA PRO A 9 11.58 -15.92 -10.54
C PRO A 9 10.47 -16.00 -11.58
N ASP A 10 10.36 -17.16 -12.22
CA ASP A 10 9.39 -17.41 -13.28
C ASP A 10 7.96 -17.27 -12.76
N CYS A 11 7.20 -16.44 -13.48
CA CYS A 11 5.76 -16.30 -13.32
C CYS A 11 5.12 -17.53 -14.01
N GLU A 12 5.26 -18.71 -13.41
CA GLU A 12 4.89 -20.00 -14.01
C GLU A 12 3.37 -20.28 -13.98
N VAL A 13 2.55 -19.33 -14.38
CA VAL A 13 1.13 -19.52 -14.76
C VAL A 13 0.81 -18.41 -15.76
N GLY A 14 -0.09 -18.62 -16.74
CA GLY A 14 -0.58 -17.59 -17.69
C GLY A 14 -1.33 -16.40 -17.05
N VAL A 15 -0.95 -16.02 -15.85
CA VAL A 15 -1.39 -14.86 -15.09
C VAL A 15 -0.51 -13.69 -15.50
N ASP A 16 -1.13 -12.64 -16.03
CA ASP A 16 -0.48 -11.35 -16.24
C ASP A 16 -0.19 -10.73 -14.88
N CYS A 17 0.98 -11.07 -14.34
CA CYS A 17 1.37 -10.59 -13.05
C CYS A 17 1.55 -9.06 -13.05
N ASP A 18 1.84 -8.39 -14.18
CA ASP A 18 1.94 -6.93 -14.24
C ASP A 18 0.58 -6.25 -14.07
N ARG A 19 -0.44 -6.80 -14.71
CA ARG A 19 -1.84 -6.42 -14.50
C ARG A 19 -2.29 -6.69 -13.06
N GLY A 20 -1.98 -7.87 -12.52
CA GLY A 20 -2.24 -8.21 -11.12
C GLY A 20 -1.55 -7.24 -10.14
N ARG A 21 -0.32 -6.81 -10.48
CA ARG A 21 0.50 -5.84 -9.74
C ARG A 21 -0.07 -4.41 -9.79
N GLU A 22 -0.76 -4.01 -10.86
CA GLU A 22 -1.44 -2.70 -10.95
C GLU A 22 -2.80 -2.66 -10.26
N MET A 23 -3.53 -3.78 -10.24
CA MET A 23 -4.83 -3.89 -9.57
C MET A 23 -4.74 -4.05 -8.04
N GLY A 24 -3.53 -4.30 -7.52
CA GLY A 24 -3.30 -4.59 -6.11
C GLY A 24 -3.23 -3.35 -5.22
N CYS A 25 -2.25 -3.37 -4.32
CA CYS A 25 -2.09 -2.41 -3.23
C CYS A 25 -2.09 -0.92 -3.65
N GLY A 26 -1.61 -0.62 -4.86
CA GLY A 26 -1.41 0.75 -5.34
C GLY A 26 -2.67 1.47 -5.82
N THR A 27 -3.78 0.77 -6.11
CA THR A 27 -5.07 1.41 -6.45
C THR A 27 -6.03 1.47 -5.27
N PHE A 28 -5.65 0.88 -4.13
CA PHE A 28 -6.49 0.85 -2.95
C PHE A 28 -6.74 2.26 -2.36
N CYS A 29 -5.80 3.20 -2.55
CA CYS A 29 -5.99 4.60 -2.18
C CYS A 29 -7.24 5.23 -2.81
N CYS A 30 -7.69 4.77 -3.98
CA CYS A 30 -8.92 5.26 -4.62
C CYS A 30 -10.19 4.91 -3.84
N ARG A 31 -10.14 3.93 -2.93
CA ARG A 31 -11.27 3.55 -2.07
C ARG A 31 -11.23 4.27 -0.72
N LEU A 32 -10.12 4.92 -0.39
CA LEU A 32 -9.92 5.62 0.88
C LEU A 32 -10.37 7.08 0.80
N LEU A 33 -10.57 7.70 1.97
CA LEU A 33 -10.68 9.16 2.08
C LEU A 33 -9.26 9.74 2.20
N VAL A 34 -8.76 10.32 1.12
CA VAL A 34 -7.37 10.78 1.03
C VAL A 34 -7.30 12.28 1.16
N ARG A 35 -6.58 12.76 2.18
CA ARG A 35 -6.26 14.17 2.37
C ARG A 35 -5.09 14.56 1.44
N LEU A 36 -5.22 15.69 0.76
CA LEU A 36 -4.20 16.24 -0.14
C LEU A 36 -3.20 17.09 0.64
N ASP A 37 -1.94 17.05 0.22
CA ASP A 37 -0.94 17.99 0.70
C ASP A 37 -1.33 19.44 0.33
N PRO A 38 -0.98 20.45 1.15
CA PRO A 38 -1.42 21.83 0.93
C PRO A 38 -1.08 22.41 -0.45
N ASP A 39 0.05 22.00 -1.04
CA ASP A 39 0.51 22.40 -2.37
C ASP A 39 -0.19 21.66 -3.52
N GLU A 40 -0.85 20.54 -3.24
CA GLU A 40 -1.64 19.77 -4.20
C GLU A 40 -3.15 20.07 -4.11
N GLN A 41 -3.57 20.93 -3.16
CA GLN A 41 -4.95 21.40 -3.05
C GLN A 41 -5.25 22.43 -4.15
N GLU A 42 -6.43 22.33 -4.76
CA GLU A 42 -6.88 23.33 -5.72
C GLU A 42 -6.88 24.72 -5.08
N THR A 43 -6.23 25.68 -5.76
CA THR A 43 -6.22 27.07 -5.33
C THR A 43 -7.65 27.58 -5.23
N VAL A 44 -8.00 28.05 -4.04
CA VAL A 44 -9.29 28.63 -3.69
C VAL A 44 -9.68 29.71 -4.72
N ASN A 45 -10.74 29.46 -5.50
CA ASN A 45 -11.48 30.57 -6.09
C ASN A 45 -12.07 31.40 -4.95
N PRO A 46 -11.98 32.75 -4.97
CA PRO A 46 -12.54 33.59 -3.91
C PRO A 46 -14.02 33.23 -3.70
N GLY A 47 -14.34 32.75 -2.49
CA GLY A 47 -15.69 32.29 -2.11
C GLY A 47 -15.89 30.77 -1.98
N ARG A 48 -14.87 29.93 -2.19
CA ARG A 48 -14.94 28.48 -1.93
C ARG A 48 -13.89 28.02 -0.90
N VAL A 49 -14.22 27.07 -0.05
CA VAL A 49 -13.24 26.45 0.86
C VAL A 49 -12.36 25.51 0.03
N ALA A 50 -11.03 25.58 0.19
CA ALA A 50 -10.11 24.65 -0.46
C ALA A 50 -10.52 23.21 -0.13
N LYS A 51 -10.73 22.38 -1.14
CA LYS A 51 -11.01 20.97 -0.91
C LYS A 51 -9.70 20.29 -0.51
N GLY A 52 -9.55 20.01 0.77
CA GLY A 52 -8.39 19.31 1.32
C GLY A 52 -8.33 17.81 1.02
N PHE A 53 -9.25 17.27 0.22
CA PHE A 53 -9.39 15.84 -0.05
C PHE A 53 -9.58 15.56 -1.53
N VAL A 54 -9.18 14.36 -1.95
CA VAL A 54 -9.48 13.85 -3.30
C VAL A 54 -10.99 13.70 -3.45
N ASP A 55 -11.53 14.19 -4.56
CA ASP A 55 -12.95 14.08 -4.86
C ASP A 55 -13.42 12.63 -5.00
N LYS A 56 -14.62 12.38 -4.46
CA LYS A 56 -15.30 11.08 -4.52
C LYS A 56 -16.57 11.18 -5.33
N ASP A 57 -16.80 10.14 -6.11
CA ASP A 57 -18.08 9.90 -6.76
C ASP A 57 -19.15 9.63 -5.68
N PRO A 58 -20.26 10.39 -5.65
CA PRO A 58 -21.23 10.32 -4.56
C PRO A 58 -22.04 9.02 -4.58
N GLU A 59 -22.16 8.35 -5.72
CA GLU A 59 -22.94 7.12 -5.86
C GLU A 59 -22.13 5.89 -5.42
N SER A 60 -20.89 5.78 -5.89
CA SER A 60 -20.02 4.63 -5.61
C SER A 60 -19.14 4.80 -4.37
N GLY A 61 -18.93 6.05 -3.92
CA GLY A 61 -18.01 6.36 -2.82
C GLY A 61 -16.51 6.22 -3.15
N ASN A 62 -16.19 5.87 -4.40
CA ASN A 62 -14.81 5.76 -4.88
C ASN A 62 -14.27 7.13 -5.30
N CYS A 63 -12.94 7.27 -5.37
CA CYS A 63 -12.29 8.41 -5.99
C CYS A 63 -12.80 8.58 -7.43
N VAL A 64 -13.01 9.82 -7.88
CA VAL A 64 -13.46 10.16 -9.25
C VAL A 64 -12.53 9.63 -10.36
N HIS A 65 -11.29 9.30 -10.03
CA HIS A 65 -10.32 8.73 -10.97
C HIS A 65 -10.30 7.19 -10.97
N PHE A 66 -11.13 6.53 -10.16
CA PHE A 66 -11.23 5.08 -10.13
C PHE A 66 -12.02 4.57 -11.32
N ASP A 67 -11.43 3.67 -12.09
CA ASP A 67 -12.11 2.97 -13.17
C ASP A 67 -12.69 1.66 -12.65
N VAL A 68 -14.01 1.62 -12.50
CA VAL A 68 -14.71 0.45 -11.94
C VAL A 68 -14.60 -0.81 -12.81
N GLN A 69 -14.44 -0.66 -14.13
CA GLN A 69 -14.38 -1.79 -15.07
C GLN A 69 -13.02 -2.46 -15.01
N THR A 70 -11.96 -1.66 -14.92
CA THR A 70 -10.58 -2.15 -14.93
C THR A 70 -9.97 -2.27 -13.53
N SER A 71 -10.62 -1.69 -12.51
CA SER A 71 -10.10 -1.54 -11.15
C SER A 71 -8.79 -0.75 -11.06
N LEU A 72 -8.53 0.12 -12.04
CA LEU A 72 -7.30 0.93 -12.13
C LEU A 72 -7.55 2.41 -11.86
N CYS A 73 -6.49 3.13 -11.49
CA CYS A 73 -6.55 4.59 -11.39
C CYS A 73 -6.25 5.22 -12.76
N ARG A 74 -7.19 6.01 -13.30
CA ARG A 74 -7.05 6.67 -14.61
C ARG A 74 -5.94 7.71 -14.67
N VAL A 75 -5.48 8.20 -13.53
CA VAL A 75 -4.41 9.21 -13.43
C VAL A 75 -3.13 8.65 -12.80
N TRP A 76 -2.84 7.36 -12.99
CA TRP A 76 -1.75 6.63 -12.32
C TRP A 76 -0.42 7.40 -12.16
N THR A 77 0.06 8.02 -13.24
CA THR A 77 1.33 8.78 -13.28
C THR A 77 1.22 10.19 -12.67
N ARG A 78 0.01 10.72 -12.56
CA ARG A 78 -0.31 12.06 -12.02
C ARG A 78 -1.02 11.99 -10.67
N ARG A 79 -1.02 10.82 -10.01
CA ARG A 79 -1.64 10.64 -8.70
C ARG A 79 -1.05 11.65 -7.71
N PRO A 80 -1.85 12.20 -6.77
CA PRO A 80 -1.32 13.01 -5.67
C PRO A 80 -0.22 12.29 -4.89
N ARG A 81 0.66 13.03 -4.23
CA ARG A 81 1.80 12.50 -3.48
C ARG A 81 1.40 11.44 -2.49
N VAL A 82 0.40 11.72 -1.66
CA VAL A 82 -0.15 10.77 -0.68
C VAL A 82 -0.60 9.46 -1.35
N CYS A 83 -1.21 9.53 -2.54
CA CYS A 83 -1.61 8.34 -3.29
C CYS A 83 -0.42 7.59 -3.92
N ARG A 84 0.65 8.28 -4.31
CA ARG A 84 1.87 7.67 -4.86
C ARG A 84 2.65 6.92 -3.78
N GLU A 85 2.71 7.50 -2.59
CA GLU A 85 3.44 6.96 -1.44
C GLU A 85 2.64 5.91 -0.66
N TYR A 86 1.33 5.85 -0.86
CA TYR A 86 0.47 4.90 -0.18
C TYR A 86 0.87 3.44 -0.44
N SER A 87 1.01 2.68 0.64
CA SER A 87 1.16 1.23 0.64
C SER A 87 0.20 0.61 1.65
N CYS A 88 -0.77 -0.16 1.14
CA CYS A 88 -1.67 -0.99 1.92
C CYS A 88 -0.94 -2.05 2.77
N ASN A 89 0.27 -2.47 2.39
CA ASN A 89 1.08 -3.41 3.18
C ASN A 89 1.62 -2.79 4.46
N GLY A 90 1.64 -1.46 4.57
CA GLY A 90 1.96 -0.76 5.81
C GLY A 90 0.73 -0.32 6.60
N ASP A 91 -0.48 -0.52 6.08
CA ASP A 91 -1.71 0.04 6.64
C ASP A 91 -2.22 -0.80 7.81
N TYR A 92 -1.96 -0.32 9.03
CA TYR A 92 -2.36 -1.00 10.26
C TYR A 92 -3.88 -1.20 10.36
N LEU A 93 -4.68 -0.21 9.98
CA LEU A 93 -6.14 -0.32 10.06
C LEU A 93 -6.65 -1.38 9.08
N LEU A 94 -6.03 -1.50 7.89
CA LEU A 94 -6.33 -2.59 6.97
C LEU A 94 -6.03 -3.95 7.60
N GLN A 95 -4.91 -4.11 8.31
CA GLN A 95 -4.58 -5.36 8.99
C GLN A 95 -5.60 -5.72 10.07
N VAL A 96 -6.09 -4.73 10.83
CA VAL A 96 -7.17 -4.93 11.80
C VAL A 96 -8.45 -5.40 11.10
N VAL A 97 -8.82 -4.76 9.98
CA VAL A 97 -10.01 -5.14 9.19
C VAL A 97 -9.89 -6.55 8.63
N LEU A 98 -8.73 -6.94 8.09
CA LEU A 98 -8.55 -8.28 7.52
C LEU A 98 -8.67 -9.38 8.58
N ARG A 99 -8.30 -9.11 9.84
CA ARG A 99 -8.35 -10.09 10.93
C ARG A 99 -9.68 -10.13 11.67
N HIS A 100 -10.28 -8.98 11.90
CA HIS A 100 -11.47 -8.85 12.75
C HIS A 100 -12.75 -8.53 11.96
N GLY A 101 -12.63 -8.31 10.65
CA GLY A 101 -13.69 -7.82 9.78
C GLY A 101 -13.95 -6.32 9.95
N PHE A 102 -14.78 -5.77 9.07
CA PHE A 102 -15.28 -4.40 9.18
C PHE A 102 -16.78 -4.41 9.45
N ARG A 103 -17.21 -3.69 10.49
CA ARG A 103 -18.63 -3.46 10.80
C ARG A 103 -18.98 -1.98 10.75
N SER A 104 -18.16 -1.15 11.40
CA SER A 104 -18.28 0.31 11.39
C SER A 104 -16.95 0.95 11.75
N LEU A 105 -16.79 2.23 11.39
CA LEU A 105 -15.58 3.00 11.73
C LEU A 105 -15.34 3.05 13.25
N ALA A 106 -16.38 3.30 14.04
CA ALA A 106 -16.26 3.35 15.50
C ALA A 106 -15.81 2.01 16.10
N THR A 107 -16.32 0.89 15.58
CA THR A 107 -15.90 -0.45 16.02
C THR A 107 -14.46 -0.73 15.63
N LEU A 108 -14.07 -0.38 14.40
CA LEU A 108 -12.71 -0.53 13.92
C LEU A 108 -11.72 0.22 14.80
N LEU A 109 -11.98 1.50 15.10
CA LEU A 109 -11.09 2.31 15.93
C LEU A 109 -10.97 1.77 17.36
N LYS A 110 -12.07 1.23 17.92
CA LYS A 110 -12.04 0.58 19.24
C LYS A 110 -11.14 -0.66 19.23
N ILE A 111 -11.31 -1.53 18.24
CA ILE A 111 -10.47 -2.75 18.10
C ILE A 111 -9.02 -2.36 17.84
N ALA A 112 -8.77 -1.42 16.92
CA ALA A 112 -7.42 -1.00 16.53
C ALA A 112 -6.61 -0.42 17.71
N ARG A 113 -7.28 0.27 18.64
CA ARG A 113 -6.65 0.81 19.84
C ARG A 113 -6.17 -0.28 20.81
N ASP A 114 -6.95 -1.35 20.92
CA ASP A 114 -6.70 -2.42 21.90
C ASP A 114 -5.91 -3.60 21.29
N ALA A 115 -5.89 -3.72 19.96
CA ALA A 115 -5.16 -4.75 19.24
C ALA A 115 -3.66 -4.45 19.19
N TYR A 116 -2.87 -5.51 19.23
CA TYR A 116 -1.47 -5.50 18.86
C TYR A 116 -1.27 -6.49 17.72
N ILE A 117 -0.77 -6.01 16.59
CA ILE A 117 -0.46 -6.83 15.42
C ILE A 117 1.03 -6.65 15.09
N PRO A 118 1.89 -7.66 15.31
CA PRO A 118 3.28 -7.60 14.89
C PRO A 118 3.38 -7.41 13.38
N LYS A 119 4.27 -6.53 12.92
CA LYS A 119 4.42 -6.20 11.48
C LYS A 119 4.82 -7.41 10.64
N GLU A 120 5.55 -8.33 11.24
CA GLU A 120 6.03 -9.59 10.65
C GLU A 120 4.86 -10.52 10.30
N THR A 121 3.69 -10.29 10.89
CA THR A 121 2.47 -11.09 10.70
C THR A 121 1.46 -10.40 9.79
N TYR A 122 1.81 -9.27 9.18
CA TYR A 122 0.91 -8.57 8.28
C TYR A 122 0.59 -9.43 7.05
N ALA A 123 -0.68 -9.39 6.62
CA ALA A 123 -1.04 -9.90 5.31
C ALA A 123 -0.46 -8.95 4.26
N HIS A 124 0.38 -9.50 3.37
CA HIS A 124 1.05 -8.74 2.32
C HIS A 124 0.40 -9.01 0.96
N VAL A 125 -0.04 -7.93 0.32
CA VAL A 125 -0.38 -7.92 -1.10
C VAL A 125 0.92 -7.75 -1.90
N PRO A 126 1.22 -8.60 -2.89
CA PRO A 126 2.42 -8.45 -3.71
C PRO A 126 2.53 -7.04 -4.33
N HIS A 127 3.67 -6.37 -4.12
CA HIS A 127 3.97 -5.06 -4.71
C HIS A 127 4.76 -5.19 -6.02
N ARG A 128 4.78 -4.11 -6.83
CA ARG A 128 5.84 -3.92 -7.83
C ARG A 128 7.20 -3.85 -7.11
N GLY A 129 8.10 -4.78 -7.43
CA GLY A 129 9.56 -4.62 -7.37
C GLY A 129 10.22 -4.29 -6.03
N THR A 130 10.66 -5.33 -5.32
CA THR A 130 12.03 -5.42 -4.79
C THR A 130 12.44 -6.88 -4.93
N PRO A 131 13.70 -7.22 -5.30
CA PRO A 131 14.14 -8.61 -5.27
C PRO A 131 13.96 -9.13 -3.84
N ALA A 132 13.62 -10.41 -3.72
CA ALA A 132 13.58 -11.08 -2.43
C ALA A 132 14.80 -10.65 -1.60
N ALA A 133 14.56 -10.14 -0.39
CA ALA A 133 15.64 -9.95 0.56
C ALA A 133 16.39 -11.28 0.64
N PRO A 134 17.74 -11.30 0.57
CA PRO A 134 18.45 -12.55 0.74
C PRO A 134 18.11 -13.05 2.14
N GLU A 135 17.49 -14.23 2.22
CA GLU A 135 17.38 -14.99 3.45
C GLU A 135 18.80 -15.19 3.97
N LYS A 136 19.22 -14.39 4.95
CA LYS A 136 20.39 -14.75 5.75
C LYS A 136 19.95 -15.83 6.72
N GLY A 137 20.03 -17.06 6.21
CA GLY A 137 20.12 -18.27 7.00
C GLY A 137 21.19 -18.11 8.08
N GLY A 138 20.91 -18.71 9.23
CA GLY A 138 21.81 -18.69 10.38
C GLY A 138 23.11 -19.45 10.17
N SER A 139 24.04 -19.19 11.09
CA SER A 139 25.16 -20.01 11.56
C SER A 139 26.44 -19.17 11.60
N GLY A 140 26.98 -18.98 12.81
CA GLY A 140 28.24 -18.27 13.00
C GLY A 140 28.48 -17.86 14.45
N SER A 141 28.73 -18.85 15.31
CA SER A 141 29.33 -18.66 16.63
C SER A 141 30.70 -17.97 16.49
N ALA A 142 30.94 -16.91 17.25
CA ALA A 142 32.29 -16.44 17.57
C ALA A 142 32.27 -15.69 18.91
N ALA A 143 32.82 -16.34 19.92
CA ALA A 143 33.19 -15.75 21.20
C ALA A 143 34.32 -14.73 21.01
N ILE A 144 34.28 -13.62 21.74
CA ILE A 144 35.46 -12.80 22.03
C ILE A 144 35.41 -12.40 23.51
N GLU A 145 36.37 -12.93 24.27
CA GLU A 145 36.75 -12.52 25.62
C GLU A 145 37.27 -11.06 25.61
N LEU A 146 36.91 -10.30 26.65
CA LEU A 146 37.60 -9.06 27.00
C LEU A 146 38.27 -9.26 28.37
N ARG A 147 39.57 -9.51 28.33
CA ARG A 147 40.51 -9.20 29.42
C ARG A 147 41.34 -8.00 28.98
N GLY A 148 41.44 -7.02 29.86
CA GLY A 148 42.26 -5.81 29.74
C GLY A 148 41.97 -4.92 30.94
#